data_AF-A0A534URI9-F1
#
_entry.id   AF-A0A534URI9-F1
#
_cell.length_a   1.000
_cell.length_b   1.000
_cell.length_c   1.000
_cell.angle_alpha   90.00
_cell.angle_beta   90.00
_cell.angle_gamma   90.00
#
_symmetry.space_group_name_H-M   'P 1'
#
loop_
_entity.id
_entity.type
_entity.pdbx_description
1 polymer ?
#
loop_
_entity_poly.entity_id
_entity_poly.type
_entity_poly.pdbx_seq_one_letter_code
_entity_poly.pdbx_strand_id
1 'polypeptide(L)' 'MKCERCESDKEAEFRVISDVLDIKVCADCAGEARRLGTSLKVVEIDKAKNERAASNAEARGYRVLVSDCAH' A
#
# COMPACT_ATOMS: atom_id res chain seq x y z
N MET A 1 -11.71 5.20 -5.99
CA MET A 1 -10.96 4.73 -7.19
C MET A 1 -10.98 3.21 -7.21
N LYS A 2 -10.83 2.55 -8.37
CA LYS A 2 -11.00 1.08 -8.46
C LYS A 2 -9.71 0.34 -8.12
N CYS A 3 -9.85 -0.93 -7.70
CA CYS A 3 -8.77 -1.88 -7.56
C CYS A 3 -7.99 -2.04 -8.89
N GLU A 4 -6.68 -1.85 -8.86
CA GLU A 4 -5.81 -1.98 -10.05
C GLU A 4 -5.26 -3.40 -10.20
N ARG A 5 -5.41 -4.24 -9.17
CA ARG A 5 -4.95 -5.63 -9.16
C ARG A 5 -6.02 -6.62 -9.64
N CYS A 6 -7.28 -6.35 -9.33
CA CYS A 6 -8.37 -7.28 -9.47
C CYS A 6 -9.39 -6.73 -10.47
N GLU A 7 -9.95 -7.59 -11.33
CA GLU A 7 -11.04 -7.23 -12.25
C GLU A 7 -12.38 -7.02 -11.52
N SER A 8 -12.41 -7.20 -10.20
CA SER A 8 -13.56 -6.80 -9.42
C SER A 8 -13.62 -5.27 -9.36
N ASP A 9 -14.75 -4.70 -9.73
CA ASP A 9 -15.11 -3.27 -9.61
C ASP A 9 -15.13 -2.73 -8.16
N LYS A 10 -14.42 -3.39 -7.24
CA LYS A 10 -14.24 -3.01 -5.84
C LYS A 10 -13.46 -1.70 -5.72
N GLU A 11 -13.84 -0.91 -4.74
CA GLU A 11 -13.12 0.31 -4.41
C GLU A 11 -11.74 -0.02 -3.82
N ALA A 12 -10.73 0.70 -4.28
CA ALA A 12 -9.40 0.64 -3.71
C ALA A 12 -9.31 1.50 -2.45
N GLU A 13 -8.86 0.86 -1.38
CA GLU A 13 -8.75 1.41 -0.03
C GLU A 13 -7.30 1.41 0.45
N PHE A 14 -6.43 0.65 -0.22
CA PHE A 14 -5.03 0.46 0.15
C PHE A 14 -4.12 0.70 -1.04
N ARG A 15 -2.90 1.16 -0.77
CA ARG A 15 -1.81 1.29 -1.75
C ARG A 15 -0.74 0.26 -1.39
N VAL A 16 -0.35 -0.55 -2.36
CA VAL A 16 0.73 -1.52 -2.26
C VAL A 16 1.94 -0.97 -2.98
N ILE A 17 3.04 -0.82 -2.26
CA ILE A 17 4.28 -0.22 -2.73
C ILE A 17 5.42 -1.22 -2.58
N SER A 18 6.26 -1.34 -3.60
CA SER A 18 7.49 -2.13 -3.66
C SER A 18 8.50 -1.41 -4.53
N ASP A 19 9.71 -1.95 -4.66
CA ASP A 19 10.78 -1.36 -5.47
C ASP A 19 10.40 -1.20 -6.96
N VAL A 20 9.49 -2.04 -7.46
CA VAL A 20 9.07 -2.07 -8.86
C VAL A 20 7.56 -1.88 -9.07
N LEU A 21 6.79 -1.71 -7.99
CA LEU A 21 5.34 -1.77 -8.04
C LEU A 21 4.71 -0.71 -7.11
N ASP A 22 3.82 0.10 -7.65
CA ASP A 22 3.04 1.08 -6.91
C ASP A 22 1.60 1.06 -7.45
N ILE A 23 0.70 0.39 -6.73
CA ILE A 23 -0.69 0.18 -7.18
C ILE A 23 -1.68 0.33 -6.03
N LYS A 24 -2.92 0.65 -6.36
CA LYS A 24 -4.04 0.79 -5.43
C LYS A 24 -4.92 -0.45 -5.51
N VAL A 25 -5.29 -0.99 -4.37
CA VAL A 25 -5.97 -2.28 -4.25
C VAL A 25 -7.10 -2.21 -3.23
N CYS A 26 -8.07 -3.11 -3.37
CA CYS A 26 -9.13 -3.31 -2.38
C CYS A 26 -8.61 -4.06 -1.13
N ALA A 27 -9.43 -4.13 -0.08
CA ALA A 27 -9.09 -4.83 1.16
C ALA A 27 -8.64 -6.29 0.97
N ASP A 28 -9.32 -7.07 0.11
CA ASP A 28 -8.95 -8.46 -0.17
C ASP A 28 -7.53 -8.56 -0.75
N CYS A 29 -7.24 -7.79 -1.80
CA CYS A 29 -5.94 -7.78 -2.44
C CYS A 29 -4.83 -7.24 -1.53
N ALA A 30 -5.16 -6.32 -0.62
CA ALA A 30 -4.26 -5.87 0.42
C ALA A 30 -3.94 -6.98 1.43
N GLY A 31 -4.93 -7.80 1.80
CA GLY A 31 -4.75 -8.98 2.64
C GLY A 31 -3.81 -10.01 2.01
N GLU A 32 -3.98 -10.27 0.71
CA GLU A 32 -3.09 -11.16 -0.04
C GLU A 32 -1.67 -10.58 -0.13
N ALA A 33 -1.52 -9.27 -0.39
CA ALA A 33 -0.21 -8.61 -0.40
C ALA A 33 0.51 -8.72 0.96
N ARG A 34 -0.21 -8.61 2.07
CA ARG A 34 0.34 -8.80 3.43
C ARG A 34 0.84 -10.23 3.66
N ARG A 35 0.21 -11.23 3.03
CA ARG A 35 0.61 -12.64 3.10
C ARG A 35 1.83 -12.95 2.23
N LEU A 36 2.00 -12.23 1.11
CA LEU A 36 3.12 -12.43 0.18
C LEU A 36 4.49 -11.98 0.73
N GLY A 37 4.53 -11.18 1.80
CA GLY A 37 5.75 -10.93 2.58
C GLY A 37 6.25 -9.48 2.61
N THR A 38 7.46 -9.31 3.16
CA THR A 38 8.05 -8.03 3.63
C THR A 38 8.47 -7.04 2.53
N SER A 39 8.56 -7.46 1.27
CA SER A 39 8.92 -6.58 0.15
C SER A 39 7.75 -5.69 -0.32
N LEU A 40 6.56 -5.88 0.24
CA LEU A 40 5.36 -5.10 -0.07
C LEU A 40 4.95 -4.25 1.13
N LYS A 41 4.93 -2.93 0.94
CA LYS A 41 4.40 -1.97 1.91
C LYS A 41 2.95 -1.68 1.58
N VAL A 42 2.04 -2.03 2.49
CA VAL A 42 0.61 -1.79 2.35
C VAL A 42 0.22 -0.58 3.19
N VAL A 43 -0.34 0.45 2.56
CA VAL A 43 -0.70 1.74 3.19
C VAL A 43 -2.19 2.01 2.99
N GLU A 44 -2.90 2.40 4.04
CA GLU A 44 -4.29 2.84 3.94
C GLU A 44 -4.39 4.18 3.19
N ILE A 45 -5.35 4.26 2.28
CA ILE A 45 -5.58 5.45 1.48
C ILE A 45 -6.63 6.28 2.21
N ASP A 46 -6.15 7.24 2.98
CA ASP A 46 -7.01 8.23 3.61
C ASP A 46 -7.65 9.11 2.53
N LYS A 47 -8.97 8.92 2.32
CA LYS A 47 -9.76 9.66 1.32
C LYS A 47 -9.70 11.19 1.53
N ALA A 48 -9.31 11.68 2.71
CA ALA A 48 -9.29 13.11 3.02
C ALA A 48 -7.97 13.81 2.64
N LYS A 49 -6.91 13.10 2.25
CA LYS A 49 -5.58 13.69 1.95
C LYS A 49 -5.11 13.62 0.49
N ASN A 50 -5.87 12.96 -0.39
CA ASN A 50 -5.47 12.71 -1.78
C ASN A 50 -5.37 13.99 -2.65
N GLU A 51 -5.98 15.11 -2.26
CA GLU A 51 -5.90 16.35 -3.05
C GLU A 51 -4.58 17.12 -2.89
N ARG A 52 -3.73 16.77 -1.91
CA ARG A 52 -2.47 17.49 -1.62
C ARG A 52 -1.17 16.67 -1.77
N ALA A 53 -1.25 15.35 -1.89
CA ALA A 53 -0.07 14.46 -1.83
C ALA A 53 0.51 14.03 -3.19
N ALA A 54 -0.04 14.50 -4.31
CA ALA A 54 0.54 14.25 -5.64
C ALA A 54 1.80 15.11 -5.92
N SER A 55 2.14 16.04 -5.03
CA SER A 55 3.25 16.98 -5.20
C SER A 55 4.15 17.01 -3.95
N ASN A 56 4.72 15.86 -3.58
CA ASN A 56 5.99 15.73 -2.84
C ASN A 56 6.10 14.30 -2.29
N ALA A 57 6.73 13.41 -3.05
CA ALA A 57 7.36 12.21 -2.50
C ALA A 57 8.83 12.15 -2.95
N GLU A 58 9.50 13.31 -2.96
CA GLU A 58 10.88 13.37 -2.54
C GLU A 58 10.87 13.70 -1.03
N ALA A 59 11.80 13.13 -0.27
CA ALA A 59 12.06 13.40 1.14
C ALA A 59 11.11 12.75 2.18
N ARG A 60 11.49 11.56 2.68
CA ARG A 60 12.10 11.39 4.03
C ARG A 60 12.00 9.95 4.51
N GLY A 61 13.13 9.45 5.02
CA GLY A 61 13.31 8.10 5.54
C GLY A 61 12.26 7.73 6.58
N TYR A 62 11.69 6.53 6.41
CA TYR A 62 10.78 5.92 7.36
C TYR A 62 11.55 4.88 8.17
N ARG A 63 11.57 5.09 9.49
CA ARG A 63 12.13 4.19 10.49
C ARG A 63 11.35 2.88 10.46
N VAL A 64 12.01 1.82 9.99
CA VAL A 64 11.50 0.46 9.96
C VAL A 64 11.26 0.00 11.41
N LEU A 65 10.01 -0.32 11.76
CA LEU A 65 9.71 -1.16 12.90
C LEU A 65 9.80 -2.61 12.40
N VAL A 66 10.99 -3.19 12.50
CA VAL A 66 11.16 -4.64 12.40
C VAL A 66 10.62 -5.21 13.71
N SER A 67 9.53 -5.98 13.63
CA SER A 67 9.07 -6.77 14.77
C SER A 67 9.82 -8.09 14.72
N ASP A 68 10.88 -8.22 15.51
CA ASP A 68 11.63 -9.45 15.70
C ASP A 68 10.75 -10.53 16.34
N CYS A 69 10.27 -11.49 15.54
CA CYS A 69 9.77 -12.76 16.07
C CYS A 69 10.97 -13.68 16.30
N ALA A 70 11.42 -13.75 17.56
CA ALA A 70 12.44 -14.69 18.02
C ALA A 70 11.87 -16.13 18.07
N HIS A 71 12.76 -17.07 17.71
CA HIS A 71 12.59 -18.53 17.62
C HIS A 71 12.01 -19.20 18.87
#